data_AF-A0A958HTT8-F1
#
_entry.id   AF-A0A958HTT8-F1
#
_cell.length_a   1.000
_cell.length_b   1.000
_cell.length_c   1.000
_cell.angle_alpha   90.00
_cell.angle_beta   90.00
_cell.angle_gamma   90.00
#
_symmetry.space_group_name_H-M   'P 1'
#
loop_
_entity.id
_entity.type
_entity.pdbx_description
1 polymer ?
#
loop_
_entity_poly.entity_id
_entity_poly.type
_entity_poly.pdbx_seq_one_letter_code
_entity_poly.pdbx_strand_id
1 'polypeptide(L)'
;MLDQIIENIIQKIRREVVQSGMQDIPLTYIFTRNIPHSIKHFFDQEVELWIREESEKFGSSERFDYEMPEVQMLVDKIFDILKQTATFHINQFNRLLERAIKLEANYLIRPQQTLTQFLFKDSPLITTIEVYDMLKYFDKFQYYKDALNDYFNLKYMREISQNQFQELIT
;
A
#
# COMPACT_ATOMS: atom_id res chain seq x y z
N MET A 1 1.08 -2.93 27.08
CA MET A 1 -0.37 -3.24 26.90
C MET A 1 -0.75 -3.21 25.42
N LEU A 2 -0.45 -2.13 24.68
CA LEU A 2 -0.70 -2.06 23.24
C LEU A 2 0.02 -3.15 22.43
N ASP A 3 1.31 -3.39 22.70
CA ASP A 3 2.09 -4.42 21.98
C ASP A 3 1.52 -5.82 22.13
N GLN A 4 1.00 -6.13 23.32
CA GLN A 4 0.35 -7.41 23.60
C GLN A 4 -0.99 -7.56 22.85
N ILE A 5 -1.73 -6.45 22.68
CA ILE A 5 -2.93 -6.44 21.85
C ILE A 5 -2.58 -6.65 20.37
N ILE A 6 -1.55 -5.95 19.87
CA ILE A 6 -1.05 -6.10 18.50
C ILE A 6 -0.66 -7.56 18.24
N GLU A 7 0.13 -8.16 19.13
CA GLU A 7 0.56 -9.56 19.00
C GLU A 7 -0.63 -10.52 18.98
N ASN A 8 -1.62 -10.31 19.87
CA ASN A 8 -2.83 -11.13 19.88
C ASN A 8 -3.62 -11.03 18.57
N ILE A 9 -3.70 -9.83 17.96
CA ILE A 9 -4.37 -9.63 16.67
C ILE A 9 -3.59 -10.33 15.54
N ILE A 10 -2.25 -10.21 15.52
CA ILE A 10 -1.38 -10.89 14.55
C ILE A 10 -1.62 -12.40 14.61
N GLN A 11 -1.57 -12.99 15.82
CA GLN A 11 -1.77 -14.42 16.00
C GLN A 11 -3.18 -14.88 15.60
N LYS A 12 -4.20 -14.07 15.92
CA LYS A 12 -5.58 -14.37 15.51
C LYS A 12 -5.72 -14.40 13.98
N ILE A 13 -5.20 -13.39 13.29
CA ILE A 13 -5.26 -13.33 11.82
C ILE A 13 -4.42 -14.44 11.20
N ARG A 14 -3.23 -14.73 11.72
CA ARG A 14 -2.40 -15.83 11.23
C ARG A 14 -3.14 -17.16 11.31
N ARG A 15 -3.84 -17.44 12.42
CA ARG A 15 -4.65 -18.68 12.57
C ARG A 15 -5.84 -18.75 11.61
N GLU A 16 -6.44 -17.61 11.28
CA GLU A 16 -7.57 -17.52 10.35
C GLU A 16 -7.12 -17.73 8.89
N VAL A 17 -5.95 -17.24 8.52
CA VAL A 17 -5.46 -17.25 7.13
C VAL A 17 -4.61 -18.49 6.84
N VAL A 18 -3.62 -18.78 7.69
CA VAL A 18 -2.57 -19.77 7.43
C VAL A 18 -3.02 -21.17 7.83
N GLN A 19 -3.14 -22.05 6.84
CA GLN A 19 -3.47 -23.47 7.04
C GLN A 19 -2.20 -24.33 7.10
N SER A 20 -2.30 -25.53 7.67
CA SER A 20 -1.20 -26.49 7.74
C SER A 20 -0.72 -26.89 6.34
N GLY A 21 0.59 -26.77 6.09
CA GLY A 21 1.21 -27.10 4.80
C GLY A 21 1.17 -26.00 3.75
N MET A 22 0.57 -24.85 4.05
CA MET A 22 0.51 -23.71 3.12
C MET A 22 1.88 -23.01 3.02
N GLN A 23 2.43 -22.91 1.82
CA GLN A 23 3.66 -22.16 1.54
C GLN A 23 3.38 -20.79 0.91
N ASP A 24 2.37 -20.73 0.05
CA ASP A 24 1.97 -19.53 -0.66
C ASP A 24 0.50 -19.22 -0.38
N ILE A 25 0.21 -17.93 -0.18
CA ILE A 25 -1.10 -17.43 0.19
C ILE A 25 -1.59 -16.52 -0.95
N PRO A 26 -2.59 -16.95 -1.75
CA PRO A 26 -3.14 -16.11 -2.80
C PRO A 26 -3.84 -14.87 -2.24
N LEU A 27 -3.69 -13.71 -2.91
CA LEU A 27 -4.40 -12.48 -2.55
C LEU A 27 -5.92 -12.71 -2.54
N THR A 28 -6.44 -13.36 -3.57
CA THR A 28 -7.86 -13.72 -3.69
C THR A 28 -8.35 -14.55 -2.51
N TYR A 29 -7.51 -15.45 -1.99
CA TYR A 29 -7.83 -16.23 -0.80
C TYR A 29 -7.90 -15.35 0.46
N ILE A 30 -7.00 -14.37 0.64
CA ILE A 30 -7.04 -13.40 1.75
C ILE A 30 -8.39 -12.66 1.78
N PHE A 31 -8.90 -12.24 0.63
CA PHE A 31 -10.19 -11.54 0.55
C PHE A 31 -11.37 -12.39 1.03
N THR A 32 -11.30 -13.72 0.90
CA THR A 32 -12.35 -14.64 1.39
C THR A 32 -12.32 -14.88 2.90
N ARG A 33 -11.24 -14.50 3.59
CA ARG A 33 -11.09 -14.77 5.04
C ARG A 33 -11.84 -13.75 5.90
N ASN A 34 -12.22 -14.13 7.11
CA ASN A 34 -12.90 -13.23 8.05
C ASN A 34 -11.91 -12.39 8.86
N ILE A 35 -11.19 -11.50 8.17
CA ILE A 35 -10.18 -10.59 8.74
C ILE A 35 -10.57 -9.13 8.48
N PRO A 36 -10.05 -8.15 9.25
CA PRO A 36 -10.41 -6.75 9.09
C PRO A 36 -10.17 -6.23 7.67
N HIS A 37 -11.05 -5.35 7.19
CA HIS A 37 -10.99 -4.81 5.83
C HIS A 37 -9.69 -4.04 5.57
N SER A 38 -9.24 -3.24 6.53
CA SER A 38 -7.96 -2.51 6.49
C SER A 38 -6.77 -3.42 6.20
N ILE A 39 -6.76 -4.64 6.75
CA ILE A 39 -5.69 -5.61 6.51
C ILE A 39 -5.79 -6.18 5.09
N LYS A 40 -7.01 -6.50 4.61
CA LYS A 40 -7.21 -6.95 3.22
C LYS A 40 -6.76 -5.87 2.23
N HIS A 41 -7.16 -4.63 2.50
CA HIS A 41 -6.80 -3.47 1.70
C HIS A 41 -5.29 -3.23 1.69
N PHE A 42 -4.63 -3.36 2.84
CA PHE A 42 -3.16 -3.29 2.90
C PHE A 42 -2.49 -4.29 1.96
N PHE A 43 -2.92 -5.56 1.95
CA PHE A 43 -2.37 -6.57 1.03
C PHE A 43 -2.70 -6.27 -0.44
N ASP A 44 -3.87 -5.71 -0.73
CA ASP A 44 -4.21 -5.24 -2.07
C ASP A 44 -3.25 -4.14 -2.54
N GLN A 45 -2.97 -3.16 -1.68
CA GLN A 45 -2.04 -2.08 -2.00
C GLN A 45 -0.60 -2.56 -2.21
N GLU A 46 -0.15 -3.60 -1.50
CA GLU A 46 1.16 -4.21 -1.77
C GLU A 46 1.21 -4.87 -3.16
N VAL A 47 0.13 -5.50 -3.62
CA VAL A 47 0.08 -6.07 -4.99
C VAL A 47 -0.01 -4.98 -6.05
N GLU A 48 -0.77 -3.91 -5.81
CA GLU A 48 -0.82 -2.72 -6.68
C GLU A 48 0.57 -2.09 -6.85
N LEU A 49 1.34 -2.02 -5.76
CA LEU A 49 2.73 -1.56 -5.82
C LEU A 49 3.58 -2.45 -6.72
N TRP A 50 3.51 -3.79 -6.57
CA TRP A 50 4.26 -4.71 -7.43
C TRP A 50 3.87 -4.59 -8.90
N ILE A 51 2.56 -4.47 -9.20
CA ILE A 51 2.08 -4.29 -10.57
C ILE A 51 2.66 -3.03 -11.18
N ARG A 52 2.71 -1.94 -10.40
CA ARG A 52 3.30 -0.69 -10.87
C ARG A 52 4.79 -0.83 -11.14
N GLU A 53 5.54 -1.42 -10.21
CA GLU A 53 6.98 -1.70 -10.39
C GLU A 53 7.24 -2.56 -11.64
N GLU A 54 6.34 -3.50 -11.96
CA GLU A 54 6.39 -4.24 -13.22
C GLU A 54 6.03 -3.37 -14.43
N SER A 55 5.03 -2.49 -14.33
CA SER A 55 4.57 -1.59 -15.40
C SER A 55 5.65 -0.60 -15.85
N GLU A 56 6.46 -0.10 -14.91
CA GLU A 56 7.55 0.84 -15.19
C GLU A 56 8.60 0.24 -16.14
N LYS A 57 8.76 -1.10 -16.13
CA LYS A 57 9.69 -1.81 -17.03
C LYS A 57 9.24 -1.78 -18.49
N PHE A 58 7.94 -1.61 -18.75
CA PHE A 58 7.40 -1.49 -20.10
C PHE A 58 7.60 -0.07 -20.65
N GLY A 59 7.40 0.96 -19.83
CA GLY A 59 7.55 2.36 -20.26
C GLY A 59 8.98 2.81 -20.61
N SER A 60 10.00 2.00 -20.29
CA SER A 60 11.42 2.39 -20.40
C SER A 60 12.16 1.83 -21.61
N SER A 61 11.48 1.22 -22.59
CA SER A 61 12.18 0.56 -23.72
C SER A 61 12.39 1.48 -24.92
N GLU A 62 13.65 1.63 -25.35
CA GLU A 62 14.00 2.33 -26.60
C GLU A 62 13.77 1.48 -27.87
N ARG A 63 13.42 0.19 -27.72
CA ARG A 63 13.37 -0.78 -28.83
C ARG A 63 11.95 -1.21 -29.21
N PHE A 64 11.00 -1.04 -28.30
CA PHE A 64 9.63 -1.51 -28.46
C PHE A 64 8.66 -0.37 -28.21
N ASP A 65 7.65 -0.25 -29.06
CA ASP A 65 6.58 0.74 -28.92
C ASP A 65 5.44 0.16 -28.08
N TYR A 66 5.52 0.37 -26.77
CA TYR A 66 4.47 -0.01 -25.83
C TYR A 66 3.29 0.97 -25.80
N GLU A 67 3.37 2.09 -26.52
CA GLU A 67 2.28 3.08 -26.63
C GLU A 67 1.26 2.71 -27.71
N MET A 68 1.56 1.71 -28.54
CA MET A 68 0.60 1.17 -29.50
C MET A 68 -0.66 0.66 -28.76
N PRO A 69 -1.87 1.11 -29.13
CA PRO A 69 -3.11 0.76 -28.40
C PRO A 69 -3.34 -0.75 -28.25
N GLU A 70 -2.98 -1.53 -29.27
CA GLU A 70 -3.10 -3.00 -29.26
C GLU A 70 -2.17 -3.65 -28.23
N VAL A 71 -0.96 -3.09 -28.06
CA VAL A 71 0.02 -3.56 -27.08
C VAL A 71 -0.41 -3.16 -25.67
N GLN A 72 -0.85 -1.91 -25.47
CA GLN A 72 -1.37 -1.44 -24.18
C GLN A 72 -2.52 -2.33 -23.69
N MET A 73 -3.50 -2.63 -24.56
CA MET A 73 -4.61 -3.50 -24.20
C MET A 73 -4.17 -4.91 -23.76
N LEU A 74 -3.10 -5.44 -24.35
CA LEU A 74 -2.57 -6.76 -23.96
C LEU A 74 -1.77 -6.67 -22.65
N VAL A 75 -1.00 -5.60 -22.46
CA VAL A 75 -0.26 -5.34 -21.23
C VAL A 75 -1.22 -5.16 -20.05
N ASP A 76 -2.30 -4.41 -20.22
CA ASP A 76 -3.33 -4.24 -19.18
C ASP A 76 -3.95 -5.60 -18.79
N LYS A 77 -4.27 -6.44 -19.77
CA LYS A 77 -4.77 -7.81 -19.51
C LYS A 77 -3.75 -8.67 -18.77
N ILE A 78 -2.46 -8.51 -19.04
CA ILE A 78 -1.41 -9.21 -18.31
C ILE A 78 -1.44 -8.77 -16.84
N PHE A 79 -1.49 -7.47 -16.57
CA PHE A 79 -1.53 -6.96 -15.20
C PHE A 79 -2.79 -7.36 -14.44
N ASP A 80 -3.95 -7.39 -15.10
CA ASP A 80 -5.20 -7.90 -14.51
C ASP A 80 -5.04 -9.36 -14.05
N ILE A 81 -4.45 -10.21 -14.89
CA ILE A 81 -4.20 -11.62 -14.57
C ILE A 81 -3.16 -11.73 -13.45
N LEU A 82 -2.09 -10.94 -13.49
CA LEU A 82 -1.06 -10.92 -12.44
C LEU A 82 -1.67 -10.54 -11.09
N LYS A 83 -2.55 -9.53 -11.04
CA LYS A 83 -3.26 -9.16 -9.80
C LYS A 83 -4.08 -10.31 -9.24
N GLN A 84 -4.85 -11.00 -10.09
CA GLN A 84 -5.74 -12.09 -9.68
C GLN A 84 -4.98 -13.34 -9.24
N THR A 85 -3.77 -13.55 -9.77
CA THR A 85 -2.92 -14.70 -9.48
C THR A 85 -1.84 -14.41 -8.44
N ALA A 86 -1.75 -13.17 -7.95
CA ALA A 86 -0.73 -12.76 -6.98
C ALA A 86 -0.75 -13.62 -5.71
N THR A 87 0.42 -14.07 -5.30
CA THR A 87 0.61 -14.88 -4.09
C THR A 87 1.67 -14.27 -3.19
N PHE A 88 1.53 -14.54 -1.90
CA PHE A 88 2.51 -14.18 -0.88
C PHE A 88 3.13 -15.45 -0.32
N HIS A 89 4.46 -15.58 -0.42
CA HIS A 89 5.16 -16.61 0.33
C HIS A 89 4.91 -16.42 1.84
N ILE A 90 4.74 -17.49 2.60
CA ILE A 90 4.32 -17.45 4.02
C ILE A 90 5.19 -16.52 4.88
N ASN A 91 6.50 -16.49 4.65
CA ASN A 91 7.41 -15.58 5.35
C ASN A 91 7.16 -14.11 5.00
N GLN A 92 6.86 -13.81 3.73
CA GLN A 92 6.52 -12.47 3.28
C GLN A 92 5.17 -12.03 3.84
N PHE A 93 4.15 -12.89 3.74
CA PHE A 93 2.83 -12.66 4.33
C PHE A 93 2.93 -12.30 5.81
N ASN A 94 3.71 -13.07 6.58
CA ASN A 94 3.89 -12.84 8.00
C ASN A 94 4.52 -11.47 8.31
N ARG A 95 5.53 -11.06 7.55
CA ARG A 95 6.16 -9.74 7.70
C ARG A 95 5.19 -8.60 7.33
N LEU A 96 4.45 -8.75 6.24
CA LEU A 96 3.49 -7.77 5.78
C LEU A 96 2.30 -7.64 6.75
N LEU A 97 1.83 -8.75 7.31
CA LEU A 97 0.78 -8.76 8.34
C LEU A 97 1.21 -7.97 9.59
N GLU A 98 2.44 -8.20 10.06
CA GLU A 98 3.01 -7.45 11.18
C GLU A 98 3.08 -5.95 10.88
N ARG A 99 3.56 -5.59 9.68
CA ARG A 99 3.64 -4.21 9.22
C ARG A 99 2.26 -3.57 9.15
N ALA A 100 1.27 -4.25 8.57
CA ALA A 100 -0.10 -3.76 8.41
C ALA A 100 -0.75 -3.44 9.76
N ILE A 101 -0.68 -4.37 10.72
CA ILE A 101 -1.31 -4.20 12.04
C ILE A 101 -0.61 -3.11 12.85
N LYS A 102 0.73 -3.06 12.82
CA LYS A 102 1.50 -1.99 13.48
C LYS A 102 1.19 -0.63 12.86
N LEU A 103 1.12 -0.56 11.53
CA LEU A 103 0.78 0.67 10.81
C LEU A 103 -0.61 1.16 11.20
N GLU A 104 -1.61 0.28 11.20
CA GLU A 104 -2.97 0.64 11.55
C GLU A 104 -3.09 1.08 13.02
N ALA A 105 -2.47 0.35 13.94
CA ALA A 105 -2.48 0.70 15.37
C ALA A 105 -1.80 2.05 15.62
N ASN A 106 -0.63 2.29 15.00
CA ASN A 106 0.07 3.56 15.12
C ASN A 106 -0.72 4.71 14.51
N TYR A 107 -1.32 4.49 13.34
CA TYR A 107 -2.13 5.51 12.67
C TYR A 107 -3.34 5.93 13.50
N LEU A 108 -3.98 4.98 14.19
CA LEU A 108 -5.08 5.28 15.10
C LEU A 108 -4.69 6.14 16.31
N ILE A 109 -3.48 5.96 16.83
CA ILE A 109 -3.03 6.61 18.08
C ILE A 109 -2.30 7.92 17.77
N ARG A 110 -1.48 7.94 16.71
CA ARG A 110 -0.61 9.05 16.32
C ARG A 110 -0.62 9.22 14.80
N PRO A 111 -1.75 9.68 14.22
CA PRO A 111 -1.93 9.74 12.77
C PRO A 111 -0.88 10.62 12.09
N GLN A 112 -0.65 11.84 12.59
CA GLN A 112 0.33 12.78 12.04
C GLN A 112 1.74 12.17 12.03
N GLN A 113 2.21 11.67 13.18
CA GLN A 113 3.52 11.05 13.30
C GLN A 113 3.66 9.84 12.38
N THR A 114 2.63 9.00 12.31
CA THR A 114 2.63 7.79 11.47
C THR A 114 2.68 8.15 10.00
N LEU A 115 1.88 9.12 9.54
CA LEU A 115 1.91 9.60 8.16
C LEU A 115 3.26 10.17 7.79
N THR A 116 3.83 11.05 8.63
CA THR A 116 5.15 11.62 8.37
C THR A 116 6.21 10.52 8.27
N GLN A 117 6.25 9.58 9.21
CA GLN A 117 7.26 8.51 9.22
C GLN A 117 7.08 7.55 8.05
N PHE A 118 5.84 7.29 7.65
CA PHE A 118 5.53 6.37 6.55
C PHE A 118 5.88 7.00 5.20
N LEU A 119 5.48 8.25 4.98
CA LEU A 119 5.69 8.98 3.72
C LEU A 119 7.16 9.35 3.48
N PHE A 120 7.85 9.80 4.53
CA PHE A 120 9.21 10.35 4.41
C PHE A 120 10.27 9.37 4.92
N LYS A 121 9.99 8.06 4.86
CA LYS A 121 10.87 7.01 5.40
C LYS A 121 12.24 7.01 4.71
N ASP A 122 12.24 7.09 3.39
CA ASP A 122 13.44 6.92 2.57
C ASP A 122 13.98 8.25 2.03
N SER A 123 13.15 9.29 1.94
CA SER A 123 13.51 10.62 1.47
C SER A 123 12.75 11.72 2.22
N PRO A 124 13.39 12.85 2.57
CA PRO A 124 12.71 14.02 3.15
C PRO A 124 11.92 14.84 2.12
N LEU A 125 11.99 14.48 0.83
CA LEU A 125 11.28 15.10 -0.28
C LEU A 125 10.65 13.98 -1.12
N ILE A 126 9.34 14.05 -1.34
CA ILE A 126 8.57 13.06 -2.10
C ILE A 126 7.64 13.76 -3.08
N THR A 127 7.31 13.08 -4.17
CA THR A 127 6.36 13.58 -5.17
C THR A 127 4.93 13.52 -4.65
N THR A 128 4.05 14.38 -5.16
CA THR A 128 2.62 14.34 -4.80
C THR A 128 1.95 13.04 -5.24
N ILE A 129 2.43 12.41 -6.32
CA ILE A 129 1.99 11.09 -6.78
C ILE A 129 2.31 10.02 -5.73
N GLU A 130 3.57 9.95 -5.27
CA GLU A 130 3.97 9.03 -4.19
C GLU A 130 3.16 9.25 -2.92
N VAL A 131 2.87 10.50 -2.56
CA VAL A 131 1.99 10.81 -1.41
C VAL A 131 0.62 10.18 -1.61
N TYR A 132 -0.03 10.40 -2.75
CA TYR A 132 -1.36 9.83 -3.02
C TYR A 132 -1.35 8.32 -2.95
N ASP A 133 -0.32 7.68 -3.49
CA ASP A 133 -0.22 6.23 -3.50
C ASP A 133 0.01 5.65 -2.13
N MET A 134 0.89 6.26 -1.33
CA MET A 134 1.10 5.86 0.05
C MET A 134 -0.14 6.12 0.93
N LEU A 135 -0.90 7.18 0.65
CA LEU A 135 -2.16 7.45 1.35
C LEU A 135 -3.23 6.39 1.07
N LYS A 136 -3.15 5.64 -0.04
CA LYS A 136 -4.08 4.53 -0.29
C LYS A 136 -4.05 3.49 0.80
N TYR A 137 -2.93 3.29 1.50
CA TYR A 137 -2.83 2.35 2.63
C TYR A 137 -3.68 2.71 3.86
N PHE A 138 -4.19 3.95 3.94
CA PHE A 138 -4.91 4.45 5.10
C PHE A 138 -6.37 4.72 4.76
N ASP A 139 -7.30 3.91 5.29
CA ASP A 139 -8.74 4.08 5.07
C ASP A 139 -9.41 5.02 6.07
N LYS A 140 -8.76 5.24 7.22
CA LYS A 140 -9.30 6.07 8.30
C LYS A 140 -8.86 7.53 8.13
N PHE A 141 -9.58 8.45 8.77
CA PHE A 141 -9.26 9.88 8.77
C PHE A 141 -9.15 10.49 7.36
N GLN A 142 -10.20 10.29 6.55
CA GLN A 142 -10.32 10.79 5.18
C GLN A 142 -9.97 12.29 5.03
N TYR A 143 -10.22 13.10 6.06
CA TYR A 143 -9.88 14.52 6.08
C TYR A 143 -8.39 14.80 5.79
N TYR A 144 -7.46 13.89 6.11
CA TYR A 144 -6.06 14.07 5.73
C TYR A 144 -5.86 13.99 4.22
N LYS A 145 -6.53 13.04 3.55
CA LYS A 145 -6.50 12.93 2.09
C LYS A 145 -7.12 14.17 1.45
N ASP A 146 -8.24 14.62 1.97
CA ASP A 146 -8.96 15.78 1.43
C ASP A 146 -8.14 17.07 1.59
N ALA A 147 -7.57 17.30 2.79
CA ALA A 147 -6.71 18.47 3.05
C ALA A 147 -5.43 18.47 2.19
N LEU A 148 -4.81 17.31 1.97
CA LEU A 148 -3.63 17.19 1.11
C LEU A 148 -3.99 17.41 -0.37
N ASN A 149 -5.11 16.84 -0.83
CA ASN A 149 -5.63 17.07 -2.18
C ASN A 149 -5.83 18.56 -2.45
N ASP A 150 -6.57 19.24 -1.57
CA ASP A 150 -6.86 20.67 -1.71
C ASP A 150 -5.59 21.50 -1.76
N TYR A 151 -4.63 21.22 -0.88
CA TYR A 151 -3.38 21.94 -0.83
C TYR A 151 -2.50 21.73 -2.07
N PHE A 152 -2.37 20.49 -2.55
CA PHE A 152 -1.58 20.19 -3.74
C PHE A 152 -2.18 20.83 -4.99
N ASN A 153 -3.51 20.83 -5.10
CA ASN A 153 -4.23 21.46 -6.21
C ASN A 153 -4.10 22.98 -6.19
N LEU A 154 -4.26 23.62 -5.02
CA LEU A 154 -4.16 25.07 -4.89
C LEU A 154 -2.77 25.61 -5.22
N LYS A 155 -1.71 24.86 -4.92
CA LYS A 155 -0.32 25.29 -5.08
C LYS A 155 0.38 24.67 -6.29
N TYR A 156 -0.31 23.89 -7.11
CA TYR A 156 0.24 23.15 -8.25
C TYR A 156 1.54 22.39 -7.89
N MET A 157 1.58 21.81 -6.70
CA MET A 157 2.80 21.16 -6.20
C MET A 157 3.03 19.83 -6.93
N ARG A 158 4.28 19.62 -7.33
CA ARG A 158 4.77 18.32 -7.84
C ARG A 158 5.45 17.50 -6.75
N GLU A 159 6.00 18.17 -5.74
CA GLU A 159 6.75 17.59 -4.65
C GLU A 159 6.45 18.33 -3.34
N ILE A 160 6.59 17.64 -2.21
CA ILE A 160 6.43 18.20 -0.88
C ILE A 160 7.57 17.72 0.03
N SER A 161 8.12 18.64 0.84
CA SER A 161 9.10 18.30 1.87
C SER A 161 8.43 17.90 3.18
N GLN A 162 9.16 17.15 4.01
CA GLN A 162 8.68 16.70 5.32
C GLN A 162 8.20 17.87 6.21
N ASN A 163 8.93 18.99 6.22
CA ASN A 163 8.58 20.16 7.03
C ASN A 163 7.25 20.79 6.55
N GLN A 164 7.09 20.97 5.24
CA GLN A 164 5.86 21.50 4.65
C GLN A 164 4.67 20.57 4.93
N PHE A 165 4.88 19.26 4.88
CA PHE A 165 3.85 18.28 5.20
C PHE A 165 3.44 18.36 6.68
N GLN A 166 4.41 18.47 7.60
CA GLN A 166 4.14 18.61 9.02
C GLN A 166 3.37 19.90 9.34
N GLU A 167 3.74 21.02 8.74
CA GLU A 167 3.01 22.29 8.89
C GLU A 167 1.56 22.22 8.41
N LEU A 168 1.27 21.38 7.40
CA LEU A 168 -0.06 21.23 6.83
C LEU A 168 -0.99 20.37 7.69
N ILE A 169 -0.47 19.30 8.28
CA ILE A 169 -1.28 18.33 9.02
C ILE A 169 -1.43 18.67 10.51
N THR A 170 -0.73 19.70 11.00
CA THR A 170 -0.76 20.19 12.39
C THR A 170 -1.95 21.09 12.63
#